data_AF-A0A0K1EH04-F1
#
_entry.id   AF-A0A0K1EH04-F1
#
_cell.length_a   1.000
_cell.length_b   1.000
_cell.length_c   1.000
_cell.angle_alpha   90.00
_cell.angle_beta   90.00
_cell.angle_gamma   90.00
#
_symmetry.space_group_name_H-M   'P 1'
#
loop_
_entity.id
_entity.type
_entity.pdbx_description
1 polymer ?
#
loop_
_entity_poly.entity_id
_entity_poly.type
_entity_poly.pdbx_seq_one_letter_code
_entity_poly.pdbx_strand_id
1 'polypeptide(L)'
;MSRTTQAQGFSDDDLKLHEAEETMPLLQARIETLLEAYVASSPSLAERLTMAEELSVLFARADRTMQQVHDVLMATAAQTGVDATVIRLVGEIDEVRATFTRYKERFESTRAIFGDDTPQA
;
A
#
# COMPACT_ATOMS: atom_id res chain seq x y z
N MET A 1 45.26 19.18 0.41
CA MET A 1 43.84 19.52 0.21
C MET A 1 43.10 18.26 -0.16
N SER A 2 42.60 17.50 0.82
CA SER A 2 41.84 16.28 0.57
C SER A 2 40.36 16.63 0.55
N ARG A 3 39.76 16.64 -0.65
CA ARG A 3 38.30 16.59 -0.78
C ARG A 3 37.88 15.16 -0.46
N THR A 4 37.48 14.92 0.78
CA THR A 4 36.77 13.69 1.14
C THR A 4 35.35 13.85 0.60
N THR A 5 35.09 13.25 -0.56
CA THR A 5 33.73 13.05 -1.07
C THR A 5 33.02 12.15 -0.06
N GLN A 6 32.20 12.75 0.82
CA GLN A 6 31.25 11.98 1.60
C GLN A 6 30.27 11.37 0.60
N ALA A 7 30.35 10.06 0.39
CA ALA A 7 29.19 9.32 -0.07
C ALA A 7 28.09 9.56 0.97
N GLN A 8 27.10 10.39 0.64
CA GLN A 8 25.89 10.52 1.43
C GLN A 8 25.21 9.14 1.38
N GLY A 9 25.46 8.32 2.39
CA GLY A 9 24.68 7.11 2.60
C GLY A 9 23.26 7.55 2.95
N PHE A 10 22.29 7.07 2.17
CA PHE A 10 20.88 7.23 2.51
C PHE A 10 20.65 6.75 3.95
N SER A 11 19.88 7.51 4.73
CA SER A 11 19.42 7.02 6.03
C SER A 11 18.47 5.83 5.82
N ASP A 12 18.29 5.01 6.86
CA ASP A 12 17.32 3.90 6.84
C ASP A 12 15.91 4.39 6.49
N ASP A 13 15.57 5.62 6.88
CA ASP A 13 14.28 6.23 6.59
C ASP A 13 14.18 6.73 5.14
N ASP A 14 15.26 7.26 4.55
CA ASP A 14 15.27 7.60 3.13
C ASP A 14 15.13 6.35 2.25
N LEU A 15 15.73 5.23 2.66
CA LEU A 15 15.57 3.95 1.96
C LEU A 15 14.12 3.46 2.01
N LYS A 16 13.43 3.56 3.16
CA LYS A 16 12.01 3.19 3.29
C LYS A 16 11.11 4.07 2.42
N LEU A 17 11.35 5.37 2.39
CA LEU A 17 10.59 6.29 1.54
C LEU A 17 10.78 5.99 0.07
N HIS A 18 12.03 5.73 -0.34
CA HIS A 18 12.34 5.37 -1.71
C HIS A 18 11.71 4.02 -2.13
N GLU A 19 11.82 2.99 -1.28
CA GLU A 19 11.16 1.70 -1.52
C GLU A 19 9.63 1.88 -1.65
N ALA A 20 9.03 2.73 -0.81
CA ALA A 20 7.60 3.00 -0.86
C ALA A 20 7.19 3.73 -2.14
N GLU A 21 7.98 4.71 -2.59
CA GLU A 21 7.74 5.45 -3.85
C GLU A 21 7.76 4.52 -5.06
N GLU A 22 8.65 3.53 -5.09
CA GLU A 22 8.70 2.53 -6.16
C GLU A 22 7.60 1.47 -6.03
N THR A 23 7.29 1.05 -4.80
CA THR A 23 6.40 -0.11 -4.55
C THR A 23 4.92 0.26 -4.62
N MET A 24 4.52 1.43 -4.12
CA MET A 24 3.11 1.80 -4.01
C MET A 24 2.38 1.87 -5.37
N PRO A 25 2.94 2.48 -6.43
CA PRO A 25 2.30 2.49 -7.74
C PRO A 25 2.11 1.09 -8.32
N LEU A 26 3.08 0.19 -8.10
CA LEU A 26 3.02 -1.20 -8.56
C LEU A 26 1.94 -1.99 -7.82
N LEU A 27 1.83 -1.81 -6.50
CA LEU A 27 0.76 -2.42 -5.71
C LEU A 27 -0.61 -1.94 -6.15
N GLN A 28 -0.78 -0.62 -6.34
CA GLN A 28 -2.03 -0.05 -6.79
C GLN A 28 -2.46 -0.62 -8.15
N ALA A 29 -1.56 -0.59 -9.15
CA ALA A 29 -1.87 -1.09 -10.49
C ALA A 29 -2.23 -2.59 -10.48
N ARG A 30 -1.52 -3.39 -9.67
CA ARG A 30 -1.81 -4.82 -9.54
C ARG A 30 -3.16 -5.07 -8.87
N ILE A 31 -3.46 -4.35 -7.79
CA ILE A 31 -4.74 -4.45 -7.08
C ILE A 31 -5.89 -4.04 -8.00
N GLU A 32 -5.78 -2.93 -8.72
CA GLU A 32 -6.82 -2.48 -9.66
C GLU A 32 -7.11 -3.55 -10.71
N THR A 33 -6.06 -4.04 -11.38
CA THR A 33 -6.20 -5.09 -12.40
C THR A 33 -6.84 -6.36 -11.84
N LEU A 34 -6.39 -6.80 -10.66
CA LEU A 34 -6.84 -8.05 -10.06
C LEU A 34 -8.26 -7.92 -9.50
N LEU A 35 -8.61 -6.77 -8.94
CA LEU A 35 -9.94 -6.47 -8.43
C LEU A 35 -10.95 -6.42 -9.58
N GLU A 36 -10.61 -5.81 -10.72
CA GLU A 36 -11.44 -5.82 -11.92
C GLU A 36 -11.70 -7.25 -12.45
N ALA A 37 -10.68 -8.10 -12.43
CA ALA A 37 -10.84 -9.51 -12.79
C ALA A 37 -11.70 -10.28 -11.77
N TYR A 38 -11.50 -10.03 -10.47
CA TYR A 38 -12.22 -10.69 -9.39
C TYR A 38 -13.73 -10.38 -9.38
N VAL A 39 -14.09 -9.12 -9.60
CA VAL A 39 -15.49 -8.67 -9.65
C VAL A 39 -16.19 -9.01 -10.95
N ALA A 40 -15.46 -9.45 -11.99
CA ALA A 40 -16.06 -9.86 -13.24
C ALA A 40 -16.99 -11.08 -13.04
N SER A 41 -17.96 -11.25 -13.93
CA SER A 41 -18.91 -12.37 -13.88
C SER A 41 -18.31 -13.69 -14.41
N SER A 42 -17.09 -13.66 -14.94
CA SER A 42 -16.45 -14.74 -15.70
C SER A 42 -15.56 -15.73 -14.94
N PRO A 43 -14.85 -15.40 -13.84
CA PRO A 43 -13.94 -16.35 -13.22
C PRO A 43 -14.67 -17.47 -12.50
N SER A 44 -14.09 -18.66 -12.58
CA SER A 44 -14.49 -19.84 -11.80
C SER A 44 -14.24 -19.62 -10.31
N LEU A 45 -14.87 -20.43 -9.45
CA LEU A 45 -14.69 -20.35 -8.00
C LEU A 45 -13.21 -20.51 -7.59
N ALA A 46 -12.49 -21.45 -8.20
CA ALA A 46 -11.07 -21.66 -7.89
C ALA A 46 -10.22 -20.43 -8.25
N GLU A 47 -10.45 -19.82 -9.41
CA GLU A 47 -9.76 -18.58 -9.81
C GLU A 47 -10.12 -17.42 -8.87
N ARG A 48 -11.39 -17.29 -8.45
CA ARG A 48 -11.82 -16.27 -7.48
C ARG A 48 -11.10 -16.42 -6.16
N LEU A 49 -11.00 -17.62 -5.61
CA LEU A 49 -10.29 -17.89 -4.36
C LEU A 49 -8.80 -17.51 -4.47
N THR A 50 -8.12 -17.90 -5.55
CA THR A 50 -6.73 -17.51 -5.79
C THR A 50 -6.56 -16.00 -5.89
N MET A 51 -7.45 -15.32 -6.62
CA MET A 51 -7.42 -13.85 -6.71
C MET A 51 -7.71 -13.19 -5.36
N ALA A 52 -8.61 -13.73 -4.55
CA ALA A 52 -8.95 -13.22 -3.22
C ALA A 52 -7.77 -13.34 -2.24
N GLU A 53 -7.05 -14.46 -2.26
CA GLU A 53 -5.81 -14.65 -1.49
C GLU A 53 -4.75 -13.64 -1.92
N GLU A 54 -4.52 -13.48 -3.23
CA GLU A 54 -3.54 -12.52 -3.75
C GLU A 54 -3.93 -11.07 -3.41
N LEU A 55 -5.19 -10.68 -3.59
CA LEU A 55 -5.70 -9.36 -3.19
C LEU A 55 -5.47 -9.09 -1.69
N SER A 56 -5.73 -10.08 -0.83
CA SER A 56 -5.52 -9.96 0.61
C SER A 56 -4.06 -9.70 0.96
N VAL A 57 -3.13 -10.40 0.32
CA VAL A 57 -1.68 -10.19 0.48
C VAL A 57 -1.25 -8.81 -0.01
N LEU A 58 -1.75 -8.39 -1.17
CA LEU A 58 -1.43 -7.09 -1.75
C LEU A 58 -1.94 -5.93 -0.88
N PHE A 59 -3.16 -6.04 -0.36
CA PHE A 59 -3.71 -5.06 0.58
C PHE A 59 -2.90 -4.96 1.86
N ALA A 60 -2.53 -6.09 2.47
CA ALA A 60 -1.70 -6.11 3.67
C ALA A 60 -0.31 -5.49 3.42
N ARG A 61 0.27 -5.72 2.23
CA ARG A 61 1.55 -5.12 1.84
C ARG A 61 1.42 -3.61 1.66
N ALA A 62 0.37 -3.14 0.99
CA ALA A 62 0.13 -1.72 0.80
C ALA A 62 -0.10 -0.98 2.12
N ASP A 63 -0.90 -1.56 3.04
CA ASP A 63 -1.08 -0.99 4.38
C ASP A 63 0.25 -0.83 5.12
N ARG A 64 1.10 -1.86 5.06
CA ARG A 64 2.42 -1.81 5.70
C ARG A 64 3.28 -0.72 5.10
N THR A 65 3.35 -0.61 3.78
CA THR A 65 4.14 0.42 3.09
C THR A 65 3.62 1.82 3.44
N MET A 66 2.31 2.06 3.39
CA MET A 66 1.72 3.34 3.81
C MET A 66 1.96 3.66 5.29
N GLN A 67 1.99 2.64 6.16
CA GLN A 67 2.32 2.81 7.56
C GLN A 67 3.79 3.20 7.76
N GLN A 68 4.71 2.55 7.04
CA GLN A 68 6.13 2.89 7.08
C GLN A 68 6.38 4.34 6.65
N VAL A 69 5.76 4.80 5.55
CA VAL A 69 5.90 6.20 5.10
C VAL A 69 5.34 7.15 6.16
N HIS A 70 4.16 6.86 6.71
CA HIS A 70 3.57 7.68 7.76
C HIS A 70 4.48 7.75 9.00
N ASP A 71 5.04 6.63 9.44
CA ASP A 71 5.92 6.56 10.61
C ASP A 71 7.20 7.38 10.39
N VAL A 72 7.80 7.31 9.19
CA VAL A 72 8.94 8.15 8.83
C VAL A 72 8.58 9.64 8.90
N LEU A 73 7.46 10.05 8.30
CA LEU A 73 7.03 11.45 8.33
C LEU A 73 6.81 11.96 9.77
N MET A 74 6.19 11.13 10.62
CA MET A 74 5.99 11.47 12.03
C MET A 74 7.30 11.53 12.81
N ALA A 75 8.26 10.64 12.53
CA ALA A 75 9.58 10.67 13.13
C ALA A 75 10.39 11.90 12.69
N THR A 76 10.29 12.31 11.42
CA THR A 76 10.88 13.55 10.91
C THR A 76 10.25 14.75 11.62
N ALA A 77 8.92 14.85 11.67
CA ALA A 77 8.23 15.93 12.36
C ALA A 77 8.57 16.01 13.86
N ALA A 78 8.78 14.89 14.53
CA ALA A 78 9.20 14.88 15.92
C ALA A 78 10.61 15.46 16.14
N GLN A 79 11.49 15.33 15.15
CA GLN A 79 12.87 15.82 15.21
C GLN A 79 13.01 17.28 14.74
N THR A 80 12.30 17.65 13.67
CA THR A 80 12.46 18.96 13.00
C THR A 80 11.30 19.91 13.25
N GLY A 81 10.22 19.44 13.86
CA GLY A 81 8.93 20.13 13.94
C GLY A 81 8.02 19.79 12.76
N VAL A 82 6.71 19.93 12.97
CA VAL A 82 5.70 19.80 11.90
C VAL A 82 5.72 21.06 11.05
N ASP A 83 6.02 20.92 9.77
CA ASP A 83 5.93 22.00 8.79
C ASP A 83 4.86 21.72 7.72
N ALA A 84 4.67 22.69 6.81
CA ALA A 84 3.70 22.58 5.74
C ALA A 84 3.97 21.39 4.79
N THR A 85 5.23 20.97 4.65
CA THR A 85 5.61 19.83 3.81
C THR A 85 5.16 18.53 4.45
N VAL A 86 5.43 18.34 5.74
CA VAL A 86 4.97 17.13 6.46
C VAL A 86 3.45 17.04 6.46
N ILE A 87 2.75 18.15 6.71
CA ILE A 87 1.28 18.19 6.66
C ILE A 87 0.77 17.76 5.28
N ARG A 88 1.35 18.31 4.20
CA ARG A 88 0.98 17.95 2.82
C ARG A 88 1.21 16.45 2.56
N LEU A 89 2.39 15.93 2.91
CA LEU A 89 2.75 14.53 2.66
C LEU A 89 1.88 13.54 3.45
N VAL A 90 1.53 13.87 4.70
CA VAL A 90 0.56 13.07 5.48
C VAL A 90 -0.80 13.07 4.78
N GLY A 91 -1.27 14.23 4.31
CA GLY A 91 -2.52 14.33 3.54
C GLY A 91 -2.51 13.47 2.28
N GLU A 92 -1.40 13.46 1.53
CA GLU A 92 -1.25 12.62 0.33
C GLU A 92 -1.34 11.12 0.67
N ILE A 93 -0.72 10.67 1.77
CA ILE A 93 -0.84 9.28 2.23
C ILE A 93 -2.28 8.96 2.63
N ASP A 94 -2.99 9.88 3.27
CA ASP A 94 -4.39 9.66 3.66
C ASP A 94 -5.30 9.53 2.43
N GLU A 95 -5.04 10.29 1.36
CA GLU A 95 -5.74 10.14 0.07
C GLU A 95 -5.49 8.78 -0.57
N VAL A 96 -4.25 8.30 -0.53
CA VAL A 96 -3.88 6.95 -0.99
C VAL A 96 -4.60 5.90 -0.14
N ARG A 97 -4.56 6.00 1.19
CA ARG A 97 -5.29 5.10 2.11
C ARG A 97 -6.77 5.07 1.80
N ALA A 98 -7.40 6.22 1.58
CA ALA A 98 -8.82 6.30 1.22
C ALA A 98 -9.13 5.55 -0.08
N THR A 99 -8.23 5.61 -1.06
CA THR A 99 -8.37 4.85 -2.32
C THR A 99 -8.29 3.34 -2.07
N PHE A 100 -7.32 2.88 -1.29
CA PHE A 100 -7.20 1.47 -0.93
C PHE A 100 -8.36 0.96 -0.07
N THR A 101 -8.91 1.79 0.81
CA THR A 101 -10.13 1.48 1.57
C THR A 101 -11.31 1.21 0.62
N ARG A 102 -11.52 2.04 -0.39
CA ARG A 102 -12.57 1.80 -1.40
C ARG A 102 -12.36 0.49 -2.17
N TYR A 103 -11.11 0.14 -2.48
CA TYR A 103 -10.79 -1.13 -3.13
C TYR A 103 -11.09 -2.32 -2.23
N LYS A 104 -10.76 -2.24 -0.94
CA LYS A 104 -11.12 -3.25 0.07
C LYS A 104 -12.62 -3.38 0.22
N GLU A 105 -13.36 -2.28 0.33
CA GLU A 105 -14.83 -2.31 0.44
C GLU A 105 -15.46 -3.00 -0.78
N ARG A 106 -14.97 -2.71 -1.99
CA ARG A 106 -15.41 -3.37 -3.22
C ARG A 106 -15.08 -4.87 -3.22
N PHE A 107 -13.88 -5.23 -2.76
CA PHE A 107 -13.45 -6.62 -2.62
C PHE A 107 -14.35 -7.38 -1.64
N GLU A 108 -14.53 -6.88 -0.42
CA GLU A 108 -15.35 -7.52 0.62
C GLU A 108 -16.83 -7.62 0.21
N SER A 109 -17.38 -6.58 -0.43
CA SER A 109 -18.74 -6.61 -0.96
C SER A 109 -18.92 -7.72 -1.99
N THR A 110 -17.93 -7.92 -2.84
CA THR A 110 -17.95 -8.97 -3.88
C THR A 110 -17.79 -10.34 -3.25
N ARG A 111 -16.87 -10.49 -2.30
CA ARG A 111 -16.62 -11.72 -1.55
C ARG A 111 -17.87 -12.21 -0.83
N ALA A 112 -18.63 -11.30 -0.21
CA ALA A 112 -19.90 -11.59 0.44
C ALA A 112 -21.00 -12.08 -0.52
N ILE A 113 -20.98 -11.66 -1.79
CA ILE A 113 -21.95 -12.10 -2.82
C ILE A 113 -21.66 -13.53 -3.28
N PHE A 114 -20.38 -13.86 -3.48
CA PHE A 114 -19.99 -15.16 -4.03
C PHE A 114 -19.78 -16.24 -2.96
N GLY A 115 -19.71 -15.87 -1.68
CA GLY A 115 -19.60 -16.84 -0.59
C GLY A 115 -18.23 -17.52 -0.53
N ASP A 116 -17.16 -16.78 -0.84
CA ASP A 116 -15.75 -17.26 -0.76
C ASP A 116 -15.29 -17.54 0.69
N ASP A 117 -16.21 -17.53 1.67
CA ASP A 117 -15.99 -18.06 3.00
C ASP A 117 -16.05 -19.59 2.96
N THR A 118 -14.96 -20.20 2.46
CA THR A 118 -14.69 -21.59 2.78
C THR A 118 -14.54 -21.70 4.30
N PRO A 119 -15.39 -22.44 5.02
CA PRO A 119 -15.14 -22.69 6.43
C PRO A 119 -13.83 -23.46 6.52
N GLN A 120 -12.86 -22.92 7.25
CA GLN A 120 -11.68 -23.68 7.66
C GLN A 120 -12.19 -24.86 8.51
N ALA A 121 -12.12 -26.06 7.93
CA ALA A 121 -12.38 -27.32 8.61
C ALA A 121 -11.19 -27.72 9.50
#